data_AF-X1MTE3-F1
#
_entry.id   AF-X1MTE3-F1
#
_cell.length_a   1.000
_cell.length_b   1.000
_cell.length_c   1.000
_cell.angle_alpha   90.00
_cell.angle_beta   90.00
_cell.angle_gamma   90.00
#
_symmetry.space_group_name_H-M   'P 1'
#
loop_
_entity.id
_entity.type
_entity.pdbx_description
1 polymer ?
#
loop_
_entity_poly.entity_id
_entity_poly.type
_entity_poly.pdbx_seq_one_letter_code
_entity_poly.pdbx_strand_id
1 'polypeptide(L)' 'MSNEGAVENIAKKIYIDWNKGELSWEELPDYRKDAYREWVKDFVVPEFDKT' A
#
# COMPACT_ATOMS: atom_id res chain seq x y z
N MET A 1 -13.54 0.11 9.60
CA MET A 1 -12.40 -0.69 9.08
C MET A 1 -11.20 -0.38 9.93
N SER A 2 -10.38 -1.35 10.30
CA SER A 2 -9.10 -1.07 10.99
C SER A 2 -8.15 -0.31 10.06
N ASN A 3 -7.29 0.54 10.61
CA ASN A 3 -6.29 1.30 9.83
C ASN A 3 -5.39 0.37 9.00
N GLU A 4 -5.11 -0.84 9.48
CA GLU A 4 -4.33 -1.85 8.76
C GLU A 4 -4.97 -2.30 7.44
N GLY A 5 -6.30 -2.48 7.42
CA GLY A 5 -7.02 -2.84 6.20
C GLY A 5 -7.03 -1.72 5.16
N ALA A 6 -7.04 -0.46 5.59
CA ALA A 6 -6.95 0.69 4.70
C ALA A 6 -5.54 0.81 4.08
N VAL A 7 -4.49 0.64 4.89
CA VAL A 7 -3.09 0.64 4.42
C VAL A 7 -2.88 -0.43 3.34
N GLU A 8 -3.33 -1.66 3.58
CA GLU A 8 -3.17 -2.76 2.62
C GLU A 8 -3.84 -2.46 1.28
N ASN A 9 -5.07 -1.95 1.29
CA ASN A 9 -5.82 -1.65 0.07
C ASN A 9 -5.18 -0.52 -0.74
N ILE A 10 -4.71 0.52 -0.07
CA ILE A 10 -4.04 1.66 -0.72
C ILE A 10 -2.70 1.20 -1.30
N ALA A 11 -1.90 0.46 -0.54
CA ALA A 11 -0.61 -0.08 -0.98
C ALA A 11 -0.78 -0.94 -2.24
N LYS A 12 -1.75 -1.86 -2.23
CA LYS A 12 -2.09 -2.70 -3.39
C LYS A 12 -2.49 -1.85 -4.61
N LYS A 13 -3.30 -0.81 -4.42
CA LYS A 13 -3.76 0.04 -5.52
C LYS A 13 -2.62 0.85 -6.15
N ILE A 14 -1.76 1.45 -5.33
CA ILE A 14 -0.57 2.19 -5.80
C ILE A 14 0.34 1.27 -6.61
N TYR A 15 0.60 0.06 -6.09
CA TYR A 15 1.42 -0.91 -6.79
C TYR A 15 0.87 -1.24 -8.18
N ILE A 16 -0.44 -1.55 -8.28
CA ILE A 16 -1.11 -1.85 -9.55
C ILE A 16 -1.00 -0.67 -10.52
N ASP A 17 -1.29 0.54 -10.04
CA ASP A 17 -1.32 1.75 -10.88
C ASP A 17 0.10 2.12 -11.38
N TRP A 18 1.16 1.87 -10.60
CA TRP A 18 2.55 2.20 -10.97
C TRP A 18 3.24 1.13 -11.83
N ASN A 19 2.97 -0.15 -11.57
CA ASN A 19 3.73 -1.26 -12.17
C ASN A 19 3.00 -1.94 -13.33
N LYS A 20 1.75 -1.54 -13.63
CA LYS A 20 0.95 -2.04 -14.77
C LYS A 20 0.87 -3.58 -14.90
N GLY A 21 1.11 -4.31 -13.81
CA GLY A 21 0.87 -5.77 -13.74
C GLY A 21 2.03 -6.67 -14.18
N GLU A 22 3.30 -6.26 -14.11
CA GLU A 22 4.42 -7.20 -14.34
C GLU A 22 4.45 -8.37 -13.34
N LEU A 23 3.93 -8.18 -12.13
CA LEU A 23 3.67 -9.22 -11.12
C LEU A 23 2.33 -8.90 -10.41
N SER A 24 1.58 -9.90 -9.96
CA SER A 24 0.44 -9.63 -9.06
C SER A 24 0.93 -9.19 -7.67
N TRP A 25 0.07 -8.49 -6.93
CA TRP A 25 0.40 -8.06 -5.56
C TRP A 25 0.74 -9.25 -4.68
N GLU A 26 0.03 -10.36 -4.87
CA GLU A 26 0.15 -11.60 -4.11
C GLU A 26 1.50 -12.28 -4.36
N GLU A 27 2.02 -12.19 -5.59
CA GLU A 27 3.32 -12.74 -6.01
C GLU A 27 4.51 -11.87 -5.57
N LEU A 28 4.29 -10.63 -5.12
CA LEU A 28 5.39 -9.80 -4.63
C LEU A 28 6.03 -10.45 -3.40
N PRO A 29 7.37 -10.42 -3.32
CA PRO A 29 8.08 -10.73 -2.08
C PRO A 29 7.60 -9.85 -0.93
N ASP A 30 7.54 -10.43 0.28
CA ASP A 30 6.97 -9.74 1.45
C ASP A 30 7.68 -8.42 1.75
N TYR A 31 9.01 -8.35 1.61
CA TYR A 31 9.76 -7.10 1.83
C TYR A 31 9.34 -5.97 0.87
N ARG A 32 8.86 -6.28 -0.34
CA ARG A 32 8.34 -5.26 -1.26
C ARG A 32 6.96 -4.80 -0.83
N LYS A 33 6.10 -5.73 -0.41
CA LYS A 33 4.77 -5.40 0.13
C LYS A 33 4.91 -4.50 1.36
N ASP A 34 5.86 -4.81 2.24
CA ASP A 34 6.16 -4.03 3.44
C ASP A 34 6.63 -2.62 3.12
N ALA A 35 7.52 -2.46 2.13
CA ALA A 35 7.95 -1.13 1.68
C ALA A 35 6.77 -0.27 1.20
N TYR A 36 5.81 -0.84 0.45
CA TYR A 36 4.60 -0.13 0.05
C TYR A 36 3.70 0.22 1.25
N ARG A 37 3.54 -0.69 2.22
CA ARG A 37 2.75 -0.44 3.44
C ARG A 37 3.36 0.67 4.28
N GLU A 38 4.67 0.68 4.48
CA GLU A 38 5.40 1.71 5.22
C GLU A 38 5.25 3.07 4.52
N TRP A 39 5.47 3.10 3.20
CA TRP A 39 5.27 4.34 2.44
C TRP A 39 3.85 4.89 2.57
N VAL A 40 2.82 4.03 2.53
CA VAL A 40 1.43 4.44 2.74
C VAL A 40 1.20 4.96 4.16
N LYS A 41 1.78 4.32 5.18
CA LYS A 41 1.69 4.77 6.58
C LYS A 41 2.39 6.10 6.82
N ASP A 42 3.47 6.39 6.10
CA ASP A 42 4.29 7.58 6.32
C ASP A 42 3.81 8.79 5.53
N PHE A 43 3.25 8.57 4.33
CA PHE A 43 2.98 9.66 3.38
C PHE A 43 1.52 9.77 2.93
N VAL A 44 0.69 8.74 3.13
CA VAL A 44 -0.70 8.76 2.64
C VAL A 44 -1.69 8.84 3.81
N VAL A 45 -1.64 7.87 4.72
CA VAL A 45 -2.56 7.80 5.88
C VAL A 45 -2.43 8.98 6.85
N PRO A 46 -1.24 9.56 7.13
CA PRO A 46 -1.11 10.69 8.04
C PRO A 46 -1.85 11.95 7.59
N GLU A 47 -2.23 12.03 6.30
CA GLU A 47 -3.04 13.11 5.76
C GLU A 47 -4.56 12.88 5.98
N PHE A 48 -5.01 11.64 6.16
CA PHE A 48 -6.43 11.31 6.37
C PHE A 48 -6.89 11.41 7.83
N ASP A 49 -5.96 11.50 8.78
CA ASP A 49 -6.25 11.59 10.22
C ASP A 49 -6.37 13.05 10.72
N LYS A 50 -6.12 14.03 9.83
CA LYS A 50 -6.15 15.48 10.13
C LYS A 50 -7.43 16.19 9.71
N THR A 51 -8.48 15.46 9.35
CA THR A 51 -9.83 15.98 9.04
C THR A 51 -10.85 15.48 10.03
#